data_AF-A0A971NS32-F1
#
_entry.id   AF-A0A971NS32-F1
#
_cell.length_a   1.000
_cell.length_b   1.000
_cell.length_c   1.000
_cell.angle_alpha   90.00
_cell.angle_beta   90.00
_cell.angle_gamma   90.00
#
_symmetry.space_group_name_H-M   'P 1'
#
loop_
_entity.id
_entity.type
_entity.pdbx_description
1 polymer ?
#
loop_
_entity_poly.entity_id
_entity_poly.type
_entity_poly.pdbx_seq_one_letter_code
_entity_poly.pdbx_strand_id
1 'polypeptide(L)'
;MIEEILLDPQLRRKSFAKREEILDIPDLVELPKKSYIAFLQKDVPPEKRKDIGLQTVFKSVFPIKDFNEDASLEFVEYRLGEPKYDIDECIQKGMTYAASVTLKVRLVVWDRDEETGTQSIRDIKEQEVYFGEIPLMTPSSTFIINGTERVIVSQLHRSPGIFFDKTTARAQSGGRVLYSARIIPARGSWIDLDFDAKGILYLRIDRRRKMPVTTLLKAMGFSNQEILGMYYPTHRFELTGDKVLRHVDIANLRGMKVDTDIKIKGTDEVVLKAGRKITPKLLKRLQGVEIEPVVQEEEELLGKILAEDIVNMATGEIIADANQEVTQELLDLIHAQGITEIRTIYYDEVGYSSSLTKTLALDKVDTPEEAIIEIYRRLRPSNPPTLEIATNFFENLFFNPAYYDLSRVGRMKINQKLGVTEEEASLETTVLRKEDILYTVRYLLELKDGVQGRSVDDIDHMSNRRVRSVGELLENQYRIGLVRMERAIKERMSLQDVETMMP
;
A
#
# COMPACT_ATOMS: atom_id res chain seq x y z
N MET A 1 38.47 -32.37 36.36
CA MET A 1 39.23 -31.69 35.29
C MET A 1 38.80 -30.24 35.04
N ILE A 2 37.59 -29.91 34.56
CA ILE A 2 37.18 -28.49 34.38
C ILE A 2 36.96 -27.77 35.73
N GLU A 3 36.38 -28.44 36.72
CA GLU A 3 36.19 -27.88 38.07
C GLU A 3 37.51 -27.60 38.82
N GLU A 4 38.56 -28.39 38.58
CA GLU A 4 39.89 -28.17 39.16
C GLU A 4 40.62 -26.97 38.53
N ILE A 5 40.41 -26.71 37.23
CA ILE A 5 40.98 -25.56 36.52
C ILE A 5 40.32 -24.24 36.98
N LEU A 6 39.02 -24.26 37.29
CA LEU A 6 38.28 -23.09 37.79
C LEU A 6 38.64 -22.69 39.24
N LEU A 7 39.27 -23.60 39.98
CA LEU A 7 39.73 -23.39 41.36
C LEU A 7 41.17 -22.87 41.44
N ASP A 8 41.91 -22.81 40.33
CA ASP A 8 43.26 -22.25 40.29
C ASP A 8 43.22 -20.72 40.42
N PRO A 9 43.77 -20.14 41.52
CA PRO A 9 43.80 -18.69 41.73
C PRO A 9 44.58 -17.93 40.64
N GLN A 10 45.50 -18.57 39.92
CA GLN A 10 46.31 -17.94 38.87
C GLN A 10 45.52 -17.67 37.58
N LEU A 11 44.41 -18.40 37.36
CA LEU A 11 43.55 -18.25 36.18
C LEU A 11 42.37 -17.29 36.41
N ARG A 12 42.19 -16.76 37.64
CA ARG A 12 41.10 -15.83 37.97
C ARG A 12 41.40 -14.41 37.48
N ARG A 13 40.65 -13.97 36.48
CA ARG A 13 40.65 -12.56 36.03
C ARG A 13 40.13 -11.67 37.16
N LYS A 14 41.00 -10.81 37.70
CA LYS A 14 40.59 -9.78 38.67
C LYS A 14 39.76 -8.69 37.96
N SER A 15 38.46 -8.65 38.24
CA SER A 15 37.56 -7.58 37.76
C SER A 15 37.63 -6.36 38.67
N PHE A 16 37.72 -5.16 38.09
CA PHE A 16 37.62 -3.88 38.80
C PHE A 16 36.23 -3.23 38.62
N ALA A 17 35.26 -3.99 38.07
CA ALA A 17 33.90 -3.53 37.90
C ALA A 17 33.31 -3.14 39.27
N LYS A 18 32.83 -1.91 39.38
CA LYS A 18 32.21 -1.36 40.59
C LYS A 18 30.69 -1.51 40.62
N ARG A 19 30.11 -1.86 39.47
CA ARG A 19 28.67 -2.09 39.31
C ARG A 19 28.42 -3.60 39.30
N GLU A 20 27.35 -4.01 39.94
CA GLU A 20 26.87 -5.38 39.94
C GLU A 20 26.27 -5.72 38.57
N GLU A 21 26.58 -6.91 38.05
CA GLU A 21 25.97 -7.44 36.83
C GLU A 21 24.61 -8.01 37.18
N ILE A 22 23.54 -7.36 36.69
CA ILE A 22 22.14 -7.72 37.00
C ILE A 22 21.59 -8.72 35.97
N LEU A 23 22.25 -8.84 34.82
CA LEU A 23 21.85 -9.72 33.71
C LEU A 23 23.09 -10.36 33.09
N ASP A 24 23.05 -11.66 32.88
CA ASP A 24 24.08 -12.39 32.15
C ASP A 24 24.10 -12.00 30.67
N ILE A 25 25.27 -12.17 30.04
CA ILE A 25 25.43 -11.96 28.61
C ILE A 25 24.65 -13.07 27.86
N PRO A 26 23.68 -12.70 27.00
CA PRO A 26 22.91 -13.70 26.26
C PRO A 26 23.75 -14.38 25.18
N ASP A 27 23.27 -15.50 24.61
CA ASP A 27 23.90 -16.08 23.42
C ASP A 27 23.89 -15.07 22.27
N LEU A 28 25.08 -14.64 21.86
CA LEU A 28 25.29 -13.58 20.86
C LEU A 28 24.82 -14.00 19.46
N VAL A 29 24.63 -15.29 19.21
CA VAL A 29 24.14 -15.85 17.95
C VAL A 29 22.75 -16.49 18.10
N GLU A 30 22.03 -16.19 19.18
CA GLU A 30 20.72 -16.78 19.44
C GLU A 30 19.67 -16.38 18.40
N LEU A 31 19.66 -15.11 17.99
CA LEU A 31 18.68 -14.55 17.07
C LEU A 31 18.65 -15.25 15.69
N PRO A 32 19.78 -15.46 14.99
CA PRO A 32 19.79 -16.22 13.74
C PRO A 32 19.44 -17.70 13.95
N LYS A 33 19.90 -18.34 15.04
CA LYS A 33 19.52 -19.73 15.36
C LYS A 33 18.01 -19.89 15.56
N LYS A 34 17.41 -19.10 16.45
CA LYS A 34 15.96 -19.12 16.73
C LYS A 34 15.16 -18.84 15.45
N SER A 35 15.59 -17.88 14.64
CA SER A 35 14.93 -17.58 13.37
C SER A 35 14.98 -18.75 12.39
N TYR A 36 16.11 -19.46 12.30
CA TYR A 36 16.25 -20.58 11.38
C TYR A 36 15.48 -21.84 11.84
N ILE A 37 15.49 -22.11 13.14
CA ILE A 37 14.69 -23.20 13.74
C ILE A 37 13.20 -22.95 13.50
N ALA A 38 12.73 -21.72 13.73
CA ALA A 38 11.35 -21.33 13.47
C ALA A 38 10.97 -21.43 11.98
N PHE A 39 11.93 -21.18 11.08
CA PHE A 39 11.72 -21.33 9.64
C PHE A 39 11.57 -22.79 9.21
N LEU A 40 12.44 -23.68 9.70
CA LEU A 40 12.43 -25.10 9.32
C LEU A 40 11.38 -25.94 10.03
N GLN A 41 11.04 -25.62 11.29
CA GLN A 41 10.23 -26.45 12.18
C GLN A 41 10.57 -27.95 12.13
N LYS A 42 11.86 -28.27 11.98
CA LYS A 42 12.37 -29.62 11.71
C LYS A 42 11.91 -30.64 12.75
N ASP A 43 12.03 -30.27 14.02
CA ASP A 43 11.75 -31.16 15.16
C ASP A 43 10.28 -31.09 15.63
N VAL A 44 9.41 -30.42 14.87
CA VAL A 44 7.99 -30.30 15.16
C VAL A 44 7.21 -31.28 14.28
N PRO A 45 6.41 -32.20 14.86
CA PRO A 45 5.55 -33.10 14.10
C PRO A 45 4.62 -32.32 13.15
N PRO A 46 4.35 -32.82 11.92
CA PRO A 46 3.57 -32.10 10.91
C PRO A 46 2.26 -31.49 11.42
N GLU A 47 1.48 -32.25 12.20
CA GLU A 47 0.19 -31.83 12.78
C GLU A 47 0.30 -30.67 13.79
N LYS A 48 1.48 -30.47 14.40
CA LYS A 48 1.72 -29.44 15.42
C LYS A 48 2.48 -28.23 14.88
N ARG A 49 2.83 -28.23 13.59
CA ARG A 49 3.54 -27.10 12.98
C ARG A 49 2.64 -25.88 12.95
N LYS A 50 3.20 -24.75 13.35
CA LYS A 50 2.54 -23.45 13.22
C LYS A 50 2.65 -22.97 11.78
N ASP A 51 1.77 -22.06 11.37
CA ASP A 51 1.84 -21.43 10.07
C ASP A 51 2.91 -20.33 10.05
N ILE A 52 4.17 -20.75 10.23
CA ILE A 52 5.40 -19.96 10.12
C ILE A 52 6.43 -20.69 9.23
N GLY A 53 7.35 -19.94 8.62
CA GLY A 53 8.47 -20.53 7.87
C GLY A 53 8.01 -21.34 6.66
N LEU A 54 8.63 -22.51 6.43
CA LEU A 54 8.31 -23.38 5.30
C LEU A 54 6.81 -23.74 5.23
N GLN A 55 6.16 -23.93 6.38
CA GLN A 55 4.74 -24.28 6.44
C GLN A 55 3.86 -23.18 5.82
N THR A 56 4.11 -21.91 6.17
CA THR A 56 3.40 -20.76 5.58
C THR A 56 3.67 -20.64 4.10
N VAL A 57 4.91 -20.91 3.67
CA VAL A 57 5.27 -20.79 2.25
C VAL A 57 4.47 -21.80 1.43
N PHE A 58 4.46 -23.08 1.82
CA PHE A 58 3.71 -24.09 1.08
C PHE A 58 2.20 -23.80 1.11
N LYS A 59 1.62 -23.53 2.28
CA LYS A 59 0.19 -23.19 2.41
C LYS A 59 -0.23 -21.93 1.65
N SER A 60 0.69 -21.03 1.35
CA SER A 60 0.36 -19.79 0.64
C SER A 60 0.29 -19.92 -0.88
N VAL A 61 0.87 -20.99 -1.44
CA VAL A 61 0.89 -21.24 -2.88
C VAL A 61 -0.03 -22.40 -3.24
N PHE A 62 -0.14 -23.39 -2.36
CA PHE A 62 -1.10 -24.47 -2.49
C PHE A 62 -2.46 -24.06 -1.87
N PRO A 63 -3.60 -24.51 -2.43
CA PRO A 63 -3.71 -25.44 -3.56
C PRO A 63 -3.47 -24.76 -4.91
N ILE A 64 -2.81 -25.48 -5.82
CA ILE A 64 -2.57 -25.05 -7.19
C ILE A 64 -3.66 -25.67 -8.07
N LYS A 65 -4.60 -24.85 -8.55
CA LYS A 65 -5.65 -25.27 -9.48
C LYS A 65 -5.24 -25.04 -10.94
N ASP A 66 -5.69 -25.90 -11.85
CA ASP A 66 -5.54 -25.68 -13.28
C ASP A 66 -6.45 -24.53 -13.77
N PHE A 67 -6.34 -24.14 -15.05
CA PHE A 67 -7.13 -23.03 -15.60
C PHE A 67 -8.64 -23.30 -15.64
N ASN A 68 -9.06 -24.56 -15.79
CA ASN A 68 -10.47 -24.92 -15.87
C ASN A 68 -11.07 -25.30 -14.51
N GLU A 69 -10.24 -25.38 -13.47
CA GLU A 69 -10.56 -25.90 -12.14
C GLU A 69 -11.05 -27.36 -12.13
N ASP A 70 -10.59 -28.16 -13.10
CA ASP A 70 -10.85 -29.60 -13.20
C ASP A 70 -9.85 -30.43 -12.39
N ALA A 71 -8.70 -29.85 -12.02
CA ALA A 71 -7.71 -30.50 -11.17
C ALA A 71 -7.05 -29.52 -10.18
N SER A 72 -6.70 -30.02 -9.00
CA SER A 72 -5.90 -29.28 -8.03
C SER A 72 -4.81 -30.14 -7.42
N LEU A 73 -3.64 -29.53 -7.27
CA LEU A 73 -2.55 -30.07 -6.49
C LEU A 73 -2.59 -29.42 -5.10
N GLU A 74 -2.76 -30.23 -4.07
CA GLU A 74 -2.82 -29.83 -2.66
C GLU A 74 -1.55 -30.22 -1.92
N PHE A 75 -1.13 -29.36 -0.98
CA PHE A 75 -0.05 -29.64 -0.06
C PHE A 75 -0.59 -30.31 1.21
N VAL A 76 -0.03 -31.47 1.57
CA VAL A 76 -0.40 -32.21 2.79
C VAL A 76 0.60 -31.93 3.90
N GLU A 77 1.87 -32.28 3.68
CA GLU A 77 2.96 -32.09 4.65
C GLU A 77 4.33 -32.04 3.96
N TYR A 78 5.36 -31.60 4.70
CA TYR A 78 6.75 -31.72 4.27
C TYR A 78 7.59 -32.51 5.29
N ARG A 79 8.63 -33.19 4.81
CA ARG A 79 9.62 -33.86 5.66
C ARG A 79 11.02 -33.43 5.26
N LEU A 80 11.85 -33.21 6.27
CA LEU A 80 13.27 -32.91 6.11
C LEU A 80 14.04 -34.19 6.38
N GLY A 81 14.81 -34.65 5.39
CA GLY A 81 15.69 -35.79 5.53
C GLY A 81 16.89 -35.49 6.41
N GLU A 82 17.69 -36.51 6.65
CA GLU A 82 18.99 -36.34 7.28
C GLU A 82 20.02 -35.85 6.26
N PRO A 83 21.00 -35.03 6.69
CA PRO A 83 22.09 -34.64 5.81
C PRO A 83 22.90 -35.87 5.40
N LYS A 84 23.26 -35.96 4.11
CA LYS A 84 24.00 -37.10 3.55
C LYS A 84 25.43 -37.22 4.10
N TYR A 85 26.00 -36.10 4.54
CA TYR A 85 27.37 -35.96 5.01
C TYR A 85 27.39 -35.04 6.22
N ASP A 86 28.37 -35.21 7.09
CA ASP A 86 28.59 -34.30 8.22
C ASP A 86 29.28 -32.99 7.77
N ILE A 87 29.47 -32.07 8.73
CA ILE A 87 30.06 -30.75 8.47
C ILE A 87 31.51 -30.87 7.96
N ASP A 88 32.32 -31.74 8.57
CA ASP A 88 33.74 -31.88 8.26
C ASP A 88 33.94 -32.51 6.87
N GLU A 89 33.14 -33.52 6.54
CA GLU A 89 33.11 -34.11 5.21
C GLU A 89 32.70 -33.10 4.13
N CYS A 90 31.68 -32.28 4.39
CA CYS A 90 31.27 -31.23 3.46
C CYS A 90 32.39 -30.22 3.20
N ILE A 91 33.14 -29.82 4.24
CA ILE A 91 34.29 -28.92 4.11
C ILE A 91 35.39 -29.57 3.26
N GLN A 92 35.80 -30.80 3.59
CA GLN A 92 36.88 -31.49 2.90
C GLN A 92 36.57 -31.79 1.43
N LYS A 93 35.33 -32.18 1.14
CA LYS A 93 34.89 -32.58 -0.21
C LYS A 93 34.35 -31.40 -1.04
N GLY A 94 34.32 -30.18 -0.50
CA GLY A 94 33.80 -29.03 -1.23
C GLY A 94 32.28 -29.06 -1.45
N MET A 95 31.51 -29.73 -0.59
CA MET A 95 30.06 -29.93 -0.72
C MET A 95 29.27 -28.96 0.17
N THR A 96 27.96 -28.84 -0.07
CA THR A 96 27.05 -28.06 0.76
C THR A 96 26.44 -28.96 1.85
N TYR A 97 26.47 -28.51 3.10
CA TYR A 97 25.80 -29.21 4.22
C TYR A 97 24.31 -28.93 4.16
N ALA A 98 23.51 -29.90 3.71
CA ALA A 98 22.09 -29.74 3.43
C ALA A 98 21.28 -31.01 3.72
N ALA A 99 19.97 -30.83 3.91
CA ALA A 99 19.00 -31.91 4.03
C ALA A 99 18.03 -31.90 2.85
N SER A 100 17.58 -33.09 2.41
CA SER A 100 16.53 -33.21 1.41
C SER A 100 15.18 -32.72 1.95
N VAL A 101 14.43 -32.00 1.13
CA VAL A 101 13.05 -31.61 1.39
C VAL A 101 12.15 -32.49 0.53
N THR A 102 11.24 -33.23 1.16
CA THR A 102 10.24 -34.04 0.47
C THR A 102 8.86 -33.51 0.82
N LEU A 103 8.00 -33.32 -0.17
CA LEU A 103 6.61 -32.92 0.02
C LEU A 103 5.69 -34.11 -0.20
N LYS A 104 4.72 -34.29 0.69
CA LYS A 104 3.56 -35.12 0.41
C LYS A 104 2.51 -34.22 -0.22
N VAL A 105 2.20 -34.47 -1.49
CA VAL A 105 1.22 -33.73 -2.27
C VAL A 105 0.06 -34.65 -2.66
N ARG A 106 -1.11 -34.05 -2.87
CA ARG A 106 -2.33 -34.74 -3.28
C ARG A 106 -2.86 -34.08 -4.54
N LEU A 107 -2.96 -34.83 -5.63
CA LEU A 107 -3.68 -34.41 -6.82
C LEU A 107 -5.15 -34.83 -6.68
N VAL A 108 -6.05 -33.87 -6.69
CA VAL A 108 -7.51 -34.07 -6.71
C VAL A 108 -8.01 -33.70 -8.10
N VAL A 109 -8.72 -34.63 -8.73
CA VAL A 109 -9.34 -34.44 -10.04
C VAL A 109 -10.86 -34.42 -9.86
N TRP A 110 -11.52 -33.46 -10.46
CA TRP A 110 -12.98 -33.35 -10.47
C TRP A 110 -13.57 -33.80 -11.80
N ASP A 111 -14.78 -34.36 -11.72
CA ASP A 111 -15.68 -34.52 -12.85
C ASP A 111 -16.75 -33.43 -12.78
N ARG A 112 -17.00 -32.77 -13.91
CA ARG A 112 -17.93 -31.65 -14.01
C ARG A 112 -19.11 -32.08 -14.85
N ASP A 113 -20.27 -32.18 -14.21
CA ASP A 113 -21.52 -32.46 -14.89
C ASP A 113 -21.99 -31.19 -15.62
N GLU A 114 -21.98 -31.22 -16.96
CA GLU A 114 -22.33 -30.10 -17.84
C GLU A 114 -23.78 -29.64 -17.67
N GLU A 115 -24.70 -30.48 -17.17
CA GLU A 115 -26.12 -30.13 -16.99
C GLU A 115 -26.41 -29.44 -15.65
N THR A 116 -25.70 -29.80 -14.58
CA THR A 116 -25.97 -29.32 -13.21
C THR A 116 -24.91 -28.36 -12.68
N GLY A 117 -23.73 -28.30 -13.33
CA GLY A 117 -22.59 -27.51 -12.85
C GLY A 117 -21.98 -28.02 -11.55
N THR A 118 -22.40 -29.20 -11.08
CA THR A 118 -21.95 -29.79 -9.81
C THR A 118 -20.59 -30.45 -10.01
N GLN A 119 -19.60 -30.10 -9.18
CA GLN A 119 -18.29 -30.76 -9.17
C GLN A 119 -18.33 -31.98 -8.24
N SER A 120 -17.94 -33.15 -8.77
CA SER A 120 -17.76 -34.36 -7.97
C SER A 120 -16.31 -34.81 -8.04
N ILE A 121 -15.78 -35.42 -6.98
CA ILE A 121 -14.39 -35.89 -6.97
C ILE A 121 -14.32 -37.16 -7.82
N ARG A 122 -13.53 -37.11 -8.90
CA ARG A 122 -13.27 -38.25 -9.79
C ARG A 122 -12.17 -39.15 -9.24
N ASP A 123 -11.04 -38.55 -8.87
CA ASP A 123 -9.85 -39.28 -8.45
C ASP A 123 -9.02 -38.47 -7.44
N ILE A 124 -8.34 -39.18 -6.54
CA ILE A 124 -7.39 -38.61 -5.57
C ILE A 124 -6.12 -39.45 -5.59
N LYS A 125 -5.01 -38.83 -5.98
CA LYS A 125 -3.68 -39.46 -5.98
C LYS A 125 -2.76 -38.74 -5.01
N GLU A 126 -2.24 -39.46 -4.02
CA GLU A 126 -1.23 -38.94 -3.09
C GLU A 126 0.15 -39.48 -3.43
N GLN A 127 1.16 -38.61 -3.45
CA GLN A 127 2.54 -39.01 -3.69
C GLN A 127 3.52 -38.15 -2.89
N GLU A 128 4.65 -38.76 -2.55
CA GLU A 128 5.79 -38.08 -1.96
C GLU A 128 6.79 -37.70 -3.05
N VAL A 129 7.03 -36.39 -3.19
CA VAL A 129 7.85 -35.81 -4.23
C VAL A 129 9.07 -35.16 -3.60
N TYR A 130 10.25 -35.50 -4.10
CA TYR A 130 11.48 -34.83 -3.73
C TYR A 130 11.48 -33.40 -4.27
N PHE A 131 11.67 -32.43 -3.38
CA PHE A 131 11.51 -31.00 -3.63
C PHE A 131 12.82 -30.21 -3.55
N GLY A 132 13.95 -30.92 -3.58
CA GLY A 132 15.29 -30.32 -3.53
C GLY A 132 15.96 -30.47 -2.15
N GLU A 133 17.03 -29.71 -1.94
CA GLU A 133 17.79 -29.71 -0.68
C GLU A 133 17.79 -28.31 -0.07
N ILE A 134 17.82 -28.24 1.25
CA ILE A 134 17.92 -27.01 2.01
C ILE A 134 19.18 -27.03 2.88
N PRO A 135 20.08 -26.03 2.77
CA PRO A 135 21.28 -25.97 3.60
C PRO A 135 20.94 -25.97 5.09
N LEU A 136 21.64 -26.75 5.91
CA LEU A 136 21.44 -26.75 7.36
C LEU A 136 22.39 -25.79 8.06
N MET A 137 21.92 -25.19 9.15
CA MET A 137 22.73 -24.32 9.99
C MET A 137 23.58 -25.17 10.95
N THR A 138 24.85 -24.80 11.09
CA THR A 138 25.79 -25.39 12.04
C THR A 138 25.51 -24.92 13.48
N PRO A 139 26.07 -25.56 14.52
CA PRO A 139 25.97 -25.08 15.91
C PRO A 139 26.50 -23.65 16.12
N SER A 140 27.41 -23.18 15.26
CA SER A 140 28.01 -21.84 15.29
C SER A 140 27.18 -20.77 14.57
N SER A 141 25.97 -21.10 14.10
CA SER A 141 25.10 -20.21 13.30
C SER A 141 25.67 -19.85 11.92
N THR A 142 26.39 -20.78 11.31
CA THR A 142 26.97 -20.67 9.97
C THR A 142 26.36 -21.71 9.03
N PHE A 143 26.70 -21.64 7.73
CA PHE A 143 26.30 -22.58 6.70
C PHE A 143 27.53 -23.03 5.92
N ILE A 144 27.63 -24.32 5.60
CA ILE A 144 28.67 -24.81 4.69
C ILE A 144 28.11 -24.82 3.27
N ILE A 145 28.62 -23.94 2.42
CA ILE A 145 28.24 -23.84 1.01
C ILE A 145 29.48 -24.12 0.16
N ASN A 146 29.44 -25.19 -0.62
CA ASN A 146 30.56 -25.65 -1.45
C ASN A 146 31.88 -25.77 -0.64
N GLY A 147 31.80 -26.41 0.52
CA GLY A 147 32.90 -26.61 1.48
C GLY A 147 33.40 -25.35 2.20
N THR A 148 32.80 -24.18 1.93
CA THR A 148 33.18 -22.92 2.59
C THR A 148 32.14 -22.54 3.62
N GLU A 149 32.60 -22.17 4.82
CA GLU A 149 31.73 -21.64 5.87
C GLU A 149 31.28 -20.20 5.56
N ARG A 150 29.97 -19.96 5.65
CA ARG A 150 29.32 -18.69 5.32
C ARG A 150 28.34 -18.29 6.41
N VAL A 151 28.13 -16.99 6.56
CA VAL A 151 27.16 -16.42 7.50
C VAL A 151 26.15 -15.59 6.73
N ILE A 152 24.88 -15.70 7.13
CA ILE A 152 23.80 -14.85 6.62
C ILE A 152 23.58 -13.73 7.63
N VAL A 153 23.92 -12.50 7.23
CA VAL A 153 23.80 -11.31 8.09
C VAL A 153 22.35 -10.86 8.12
N SER A 154 21.85 -10.56 9.33
CA SER A 154 20.52 -9.98 9.50
C SER A 154 20.45 -8.62 8.82
N GLN A 155 19.39 -8.38 8.06
CA GLN A 155 19.23 -7.16 7.27
C GLN A 155 18.34 -6.15 7.98
N LEU A 156 18.81 -4.91 8.11
CA LEU A 156 17.98 -3.79 8.53
C LEU A 156 17.22 -3.24 7.33
N HIS A 157 15.90 -3.39 7.33
CA HIS A 157 15.02 -2.92 6.27
C HIS A 157 14.00 -1.92 6.83
N ARG A 158 13.32 -1.20 5.94
CA ARG A 158 12.21 -0.32 6.35
C ARG A 158 11.05 -1.18 6.81
N SER A 159 10.51 -0.88 7.99
CA SER A 159 9.32 -1.57 8.48
C SER A 159 8.13 -1.31 7.55
N PRO A 160 7.15 -2.22 7.47
CA PRO A 160 5.90 -1.95 6.78
C PRO A 160 5.19 -0.70 7.32
N GLY A 161 4.49 0.03 6.46
CA GLY A 161 3.76 1.24 6.81
C GLY A 161 3.85 2.32 5.75
N ILE A 162 3.46 3.54 6.13
CA ILE A 162 3.54 4.73 5.28
C ILE A 162 4.63 5.69 5.78
N PHE A 163 5.34 6.31 4.85
CA PHE A 163 6.43 7.25 5.13
C PHE A 163 6.28 8.48 4.27
N PHE A 164 6.38 9.65 4.89
CA PHE A 164 6.42 10.94 4.21
C PHE A 164 7.82 11.52 4.29
N ASP A 165 8.34 11.98 3.17
CA ASP A 165 9.71 12.49 3.07
C ASP A 165 9.74 13.81 2.30
N LYS A 166 10.80 14.60 2.52
CA LYS A 166 11.11 15.80 1.76
C LYS A 166 12.49 15.69 1.16
N THR A 167 12.58 15.88 -0.15
CA THR A 167 13.86 15.97 -0.86
C THR A 167 14.06 17.38 -1.37
N THR A 168 15.23 17.95 -1.15
CA THR A 168 15.62 19.21 -1.79
C THR A 168 16.16 18.90 -3.18
N ALA A 169 15.48 19.35 -4.24
CA ALA A 169 16.01 19.21 -5.59
C ALA A 169 17.32 20.02 -5.73
N ARG A 170 18.37 19.40 -6.28
CA ARG A 170 19.67 20.08 -6.49
C ARG A 170 19.51 21.34 -7.36
N ALA A 171 20.38 22.31 -7.12
CA ALA A 171 20.30 23.75 -7.42
C ALA A 171 19.98 24.21 -8.86
N GLN A 172 19.84 23.33 -9.85
CA GLN A 172 19.52 23.72 -11.24
C GLN A 172 18.08 24.26 -11.41
N SER A 173 17.19 24.04 -10.43
CA SER A 173 15.77 24.43 -10.48
C SER A 173 15.29 25.27 -9.29
N GLY A 174 16.19 26.04 -8.65
CA GLY A 174 15.80 26.99 -7.59
C GLY A 174 15.49 26.37 -6.23
N GLY A 175 16.08 25.22 -5.89
CA GLY A 175 16.08 24.68 -4.51
C GLY A 175 14.70 24.31 -3.95
N ARG A 176 13.69 24.08 -4.81
CA ARG A 176 12.34 23.70 -4.38
C ARG A 176 12.38 22.38 -3.59
N VAL A 177 11.66 22.37 -2.47
CA VAL A 177 11.43 21.19 -1.64
C VAL A 177 10.34 20.37 -2.30
N LEU A 178 10.65 19.11 -2.61
CA LEU A 178 9.69 18.15 -3.15
C LEU A 178 9.28 17.21 -2.03
N TYR A 179 7.98 17.08 -1.83
CA TYR A 179 7.43 16.12 -0.88
C TYR A 179 7.09 14.81 -1.59
N SER A 180 7.19 13.72 -0.85
CA SER A 180 6.85 12.39 -1.33
C SER A 180 6.24 11.56 -0.22
N ALA A 181 5.44 10.56 -0.61
CA ALA A 181 4.94 9.53 0.29
C ALA A 181 5.28 8.15 -0.27
N ARG A 182 5.54 7.19 0.61
CA ARG A 182 5.81 5.80 0.23
C ARG A 182 5.03 4.87 1.14
N ILE A 183 4.23 4.00 0.55
CA ILE A 183 3.58 2.89 1.24
C ILE A 183 4.41 1.62 0.99
N ILE A 184 4.91 1.04 2.08
CA ILE A 184 5.75 -0.16 2.09
C ILE A 184 4.95 -1.29 2.74
N PRO A 185 4.57 -2.34 2.00
CA PRO A 185 4.00 -3.54 2.63
C PRO A 185 5.07 -4.45 3.23
N ALA A 186 4.64 -5.39 4.08
CA ALA A 186 5.47 -6.52 4.47
C ALA A 186 5.72 -7.45 3.27
N ARG A 187 4.68 -7.64 2.45
CA ARG A 187 4.67 -8.40 1.20
C ARG A 187 3.71 -7.76 0.20
N GLY A 188 4.12 -7.62 -1.05
CA GLY A 188 3.30 -7.02 -2.11
C GLY A 188 3.98 -5.83 -2.79
N SER A 189 3.22 -5.15 -3.64
CA SER A 189 3.72 -4.05 -4.48
C SER A 189 3.86 -2.74 -3.69
N TRP A 190 4.87 -1.93 -4.00
CA TRP A 190 5.09 -0.65 -3.32
C TRP A 190 4.33 0.47 -4.05
N ILE A 191 3.80 1.43 -3.28
CA ILE A 191 3.24 2.68 -3.82
C ILE A 191 4.19 3.82 -3.47
N ASP A 192 4.71 4.49 -4.48
CA ASP A 192 5.52 5.70 -4.40
C ASP A 192 4.72 6.88 -4.95
N LEU A 193 4.54 7.94 -4.16
CA LEU A 193 3.93 9.19 -4.56
C LEU A 193 4.98 10.30 -4.49
N ASP A 194 5.17 11.06 -5.56
CA ASP A 194 6.14 12.15 -5.59
C ASP A 194 5.65 13.36 -6.38
N PHE A 195 5.85 14.55 -5.82
CA PHE A 195 5.64 15.80 -6.56
C PHE A 195 6.79 16.09 -7.52
N ASP A 196 6.46 16.63 -8.68
CA ASP A 196 7.45 17.24 -9.56
C ASP A 196 7.65 18.74 -9.26
N ALA A 197 8.54 19.38 -10.02
CA ALA A 197 8.82 20.80 -9.87
C ALA A 197 7.65 21.73 -10.26
N LYS A 198 6.66 21.23 -11.02
CA LYS A 198 5.46 21.95 -11.45
C LYS A 198 4.29 21.78 -10.46
N GLY A 199 4.45 20.97 -9.42
CA GLY A 199 3.41 20.67 -8.44
C GLY A 199 2.43 19.58 -8.89
N ILE A 200 2.79 18.78 -9.89
CA ILE A 200 1.98 17.63 -10.32
C ILE A 200 2.33 16.44 -9.43
N LEU A 201 1.30 15.75 -8.94
CA LEU A 201 1.45 14.59 -8.07
C LEU A 201 1.45 13.30 -8.89
N TYR A 202 2.61 12.64 -8.95
CA TYR A 202 2.78 11.39 -9.67
C TYR A 202 2.76 10.18 -8.75
N LEU A 203 2.27 9.08 -9.30
CA LEU A 203 2.34 7.72 -8.77
C LEU A 203 3.39 6.90 -9.52
N ARG A 204 4.10 6.05 -8.78
CA ARG A 204 4.82 4.88 -9.29
C ARG A 204 4.46 3.65 -8.46
N ILE A 205 4.23 2.53 -9.13
CA ILE A 205 4.07 1.22 -8.50
C ILE A 205 5.36 0.44 -8.77
N ASP A 206 5.97 -0.14 -7.73
CA ASP A 206 7.24 -0.88 -7.81
C ASP A 206 8.36 -0.14 -8.55
N ARG A 207 8.44 1.18 -8.35
CA ARG A 207 9.43 2.06 -9.02
C ARG A 207 9.37 2.01 -10.55
N ARG A 208 8.23 1.65 -11.14
CA ARG A 208 8.01 1.69 -12.59
C ARG A 208 7.69 3.11 -13.09
N ARG A 209 7.22 3.21 -14.35
CA ARG A 209 6.94 4.49 -15.03
C ARG A 209 5.92 5.33 -14.26
N LYS A 210 6.16 6.64 -14.19
CA LYS A 210 5.30 7.63 -13.53
C LYS A 210 3.97 7.81 -14.25
N MET A 211 2.87 7.90 -13.52
CA MET A 211 1.53 8.30 -14.02
C MET A 211 0.87 9.26 -13.02
N PRO A 212 -0.14 10.06 -13.40
CA PRO A 212 -0.89 10.89 -12.45
C PRO A 212 -1.45 10.03 -11.31
N VAL A 213 -1.43 10.53 -10.07
CA VAL A 213 -1.99 9.77 -8.94
C VAL A 213 -3.50 9.57 -9.06
N THR A 214 -4.17 10.49 -9.75
CA THR A 214 -5.61 10.47 -10.01
C THR A 214 -6.02 9.23 -10.80
N THR A 215 -5.15 8.69 -11.66
CA THR A 215 -5.43 7.44 -12.39
C THR A 215 -5.64 6.27 -11.42
N LEU A 216 -4.89 6.21 -10.32
CA LEU A 216 -5.11 5.18 -9.28
C LEU A 216 -6.38 5.45 -8.47
N LEU A 217 -6.70 6.71 -8.18
CA LEU A 217 -7.95 7.05 -7.49
C LEU A 217 -9.17 6.67 -8.33
N LYS A 218 -9.15 6.98 -9.64
CA LYS A 218 -10.19 6.57 -10.60
C LYS A 218 -10.31 5.06 -10.73
N ALA A 219 -9.18 4.34 -10.79
CA ALA A 219 -9.19 2.87 -10.81
C ALA A 219 -9.82 2.25 -9.55
N MET A 220 -9.79 2.95 -8.41
CA MET A 220 -10.50 2.54 -7.19
C MET A 220 -11.98 2.92 -7.19
N GLY A 221 -12.47 3.64 -8.21
CA GLY A 221 -13.85 4.06 -8.36
C GLY A 221 -14.17 5.46 -7.85
N PHE A 222 -13.17 6.28 -7.50
CA PHE A 222 -13.41 7.67 -7.12
C PHE A 222 -13.62 8.55 -8.34
N SER A 223 -14.72 9.30 -8.35
CA SER A 223 -15.05 10.30 -9.37
C SER A 223 -14.20 11.58 -9.22
N ASN A 224 -14.15 12.41 -10.26
CA ASN A 224 -13.43 13.69 -10.22
C ASN A 224 -13.90 14.58 -9.06
N GLN A 225 -15.20 14.66 -8.83
CA GLN A 225 -15.80 15.43 -7.74
C GLN A 225 -15.39 14.91 -6.34
N GLU A 226 -15.35 13.58 -6.13
CA GLU A 226 -14.90 13.00 -4.86
C GLU A 226 -13.40 13.25 -4.65
N ILE A 227 -12.59 13.13 -5.71
CA ILE A 227 -11.16 13.42 -5.67
C ILE A 227 -10.91 14.89 -5.34
N LEU A 228 -11.68 15.84 -5.90
CA LEU A 228 -11.53 17.25 -5.56
C LEU A 228 -12.02 17.53 -4.13
N GLY A 229 -13.20 17.02 -3.78
CA GLY A 229 -13.86 17.24 -2.49
C GLY A 229 -13.12 16.64 -1.29
N MET A 230 -12.23 15.66 -1.51
CA MET A 230 -11.40 15.11 -0.43
C MET A 230 -10.40 16.13 0.15
N TYR A 231 -10.07 17.17 -0.62
CA TYR A 231 -8.96 18.08 -0.33
C TYR A 231 -9.34 19.55 -0.43
N TYR A 232 -10.03 19.98 -1.49
CA TYR A 232 -10.41 21.37 -1.66
C TYR A 232 -11.70 21.71 -0.92
N PRO A 233 -11.73 22.84 -0.18
CA PRO A 233 -12.98 23.47 0.19
C PRO A 233 -13.75 23.90 -1.06
N THR A 234 -15.08 23.86 -0.98
CA THR A 234 -15.96 24.26 -2.09
C THR A 234 -16.69 25.55 -1.77
N HIS A 235 -16.91 26.35 -2.81
CA HIS A 235 -17.77 27.52 -2.80
C HIS A 235 -19.02 27.24 -3.62
N ARG A 236 -20.19 27.51 -3.02
CA ARG A 236 -21.50 27.37 -3.66
C ARG A 236 -21.96 28.73 -4.17
N PHE A 237 -22.32 28.79 -5.44
CA PHE A 237 -22.80 29.99 -6.12
C PHE A 237 -24.20 29.74 -6.65
N GLU A 238 -25.09 30.68 -6.39
CA GLU A 238 -26.45 30.71 -6.91
C GLU A 238 -26.56 31.84 -7.95
N LEU A 239 -27.02 31.51 -9.14
CA LEU A 239 -27.11 32.39 -10.29
C LEU A 239 -28.50 33.04 -10.33
N THR A 240 -28.56 34.36 -10.19
CA THR A 240 -29.80 35.15 -10.13
C THR A 240 -29.76 36.30 -11.14
N GLY A 241 -30.06 35.99 -12.40
CA GLY A 241 -29.92 36.96 -13.50
C GLY A 241 -28.47 37.43 -13.62
N ASP A 242 -28.24 38.74 -13.63
CA ASP A 242 -26.90 39.34 -13.76
C ASP A 242 -26.06 39.27 -12.46
N LYS A 243 -26.62 38.75 -11.36
CA LYS A 243 -25.95 38.70 -10.05
C LYS A 243 -25.75 37.28 -9.59
N VAL A 244 -24.59 37.05 -8.96
CA VAL A 244 -24.23 35.77 -8.38
C VAL A 244 -24.20 35.89 -6.86
N LEU A 245 -24.91 35.00 -6.18
CA LEU A 245 -24.92 34.90 -4.73
C LEU A 245 -23.95 33.79 -4.29
N ARG A 246 -22.82 34.17 -3.70
CA ARG A 246 -21.90 33.20 -3.09
C ARG A 246 -22.32 32.88 -1.67
N HIS A 247 -22.68 31.63 -1.44
CA HIS A 247 -22.99 31.10 -0.13
C HIS A 247 -21.71 30.90 0.68
N VAL A 248 -21.71 31.39 1.91
CA VAL A 248 -20.55 31.36 2.80
C VAL A 248 -20.72 30.23 3.82
N ASP A 249 -20.01 29.12 3.60
CA ASP A 249 -19.87 28.07 4.60
C ASP A 249 -18.67 28.34 5.51
N ILE A 250 -18.94 28.79 6.74
CA ILE A 250 -17.92 29.15 7.72
C ILE A 250 -16.98 27.97 8.00
N ALA A 251 -17.49 26.74 7.98
CA ALA A 251 -16.68 25.54 8.25
C ALA A 251 -15.57 25.39 7.20
N ASN A 252 -15.90 25.68 5.94
CA ASN A 252 -14.98 25.59 4.79
C ASN A 252 -14.00 26.78 4.72
N LEU A 253 -14.35 27.92 5.33
CA LEU A 253 -13.52 29.12 5.31
C LEU A 253 -12.44 29.19 6.42
N ARG A 254 -12.22 28.11 7.18
CA ARG A 254 -11.27 28.11 8.31
C ARG A 254 -9.85 28.49 7.87
N GLY A 255 -9.32 29.58 8.43
CA GLY A 255 -7.96 30.04 8.11
C GLY A 255 -7.82 30.82 6.80
N MET A 256 -8.88 30.86 5.99
CA MET A 256 -8.96 31.65 4.76
C MET A 256 -9.13 33.13 5.10
N LYS A 257 -8.65 33.99 4.20
CA LYS A 257 -8.98 35.40 4.21
C LYS A 257 -10.28 35.60 3.44
N VAL A 258 -11.14 36.44 3.98
CA VAL A 258 -12.33 36.87 3.26
C VAL A 258 -11.99 38.10 2.43
N ASP A 259 -12.49 38.13 1.21
CA ASP A 259 -12.38 39.21 0.23
C ASP A 259 -13.40 40.32 0.52
N THR A 260 -14.58 39.95 1.00
CA THR A 260 -15.68 40.86 1.33
C THR A 260 -16.06 40.81 2.81
N ASP A 261 -16.80 41.83 3.24
CA ASP A 261 -17.39 41.86 4.58
C ASP A 261 -18.51 40.81 4.69
N ILE A 262 -18.42 39.96 5.71
CA ILE A 262 -19.42 38.92 6.01
C ILE A 262 -20.41 39.45 7.04
N LYS A 263 -21.71 39.36 6.75
CA LYS A 263 -22.81 39.80 7.64
C LYS A 263 -23.66 38.63 8.12
N ILE A 264 -24.28 38.76 9.30
CA ILE A 264 -25.30 37.81 9.78
C ILE A 264 -26.59 38.07 9.01
N LYS A 265 -27.20 37.00 8.50
CA LYS A 265 -28.47 37.06 7.77
C LYS A 265 -29.55 37.77 8.60
N GLY A 266 -30.18 38.77 8.01
CA GLY A 266 -31.24 39.56 8.66
C GLY A 266 -30.74 40.65 9.61
N THR A 267 -29.43 40.92 9.69
CA THR A 267 -28.86 42.03 10.47
C THR A 267 -27.81 42.78 9.65
N ASP A 268 -27.54 44.04 10.00
CA ASP A 268 -26.41 44.78 9.42
C ASP A 268 -25.10 44.56 10.22
N GLU A 269 -25.06 43.56 11.11
CA GLU A 269 -23.87 43.24 11.90
C GLU A 269 -22.82 42.55 11.03
N VAL A 270 -21.69 43.24 10.80
CA VAL A 270 -20.51 42.69 10.14
C VAL A 270 -19.75 41.79 11.11
N VAL A 271 -19.77 40.50 10.82
CA VAL A 271 -19.13 39.43 11.59
C VAL A 271 -17.62 39.40 11.35
N LEU A 272 -17.23 39.60 10.10
CA LEU A 272 -15.84 39.57 9.68
C LEU A 272 -15.62 40.57 8.55
N LYS A 273 -14.66 41.46 8.75
CA LYS A 273 -14.27 42.43 7.72
C LYS A 273 -13.37 41.80 6.66
N ALA A 274 -13.46 42.32 5.44
CA ALA A 274 -12.56 42.03 4.34
C ALA A 274 -11.08 42.05 4.77
N GLY A 275 -10.31 41.11 4.26
CA GLY A 275 -8.89 40.90 4.54
C GLY A 275 -8.57 40.19 5.86
N ARG A 276 -9.54 39.96 6.74
CA ARG A 276 -9.32 39.23 8.01
C ARG A 276 -9.44 37.71 7.81
N LYS A 277 -8.68 36.96 8.60
CA LYS A 277 -8.72 35.49 8.63
C LYS A 277 -9.77 34.99 9.61
N ILE A 278 -10.43 33.89 9.25
CA ILE A 278 -11.32 33.20 10.18
C ILE A 278 -10.48 32.46 11.24
N THR A 279 -10.67 32.85 12.50
CA THR A 279 -10.02 32.20 13.65
C THR A 279 -10.91 31.10 14.24
N PRO A 280 -10.33 30.07 14.90
CA PRO A 280 -11.11 29.02 15.56
C PRO A 280 -12.09 29.54 16.62
N LYS A 281 -11.76 30.66 17.28
CA LYS A 281 -12.64 31.33 18.25
C LYS A 281 -13.88 31.92 17.59
N LEU A 282 -13.70 32.53 16.41
CA LEU A 282 -14.80 33.10 15.63
C LEU A 282 -15.72 31.98 15.09
N LEU A 283 -15.14 30.90 14.59
CA LEU A 283 -15.88 29.69 14.18
C LEU A 283 -16.82 29.18 15.27
N LYS A 284 -16.33 29.00 16.51
CA LYS A 284 -17.16 28.58 17.65
C LYS A 284 -18.29 29.58 17.96
N ARG A 285 -18.05 30.88 17.80
CA ARG A 285 -19.06 31.92 18.03
C ARG A 285 -20.16 31.91 16.97
N LEU A 286 -19.83 31.48 15.75
CA LEU A 286 -20.73 31.50 14.60
C LEU A 286 -21.34 30.13 14.27
N GLN A 287 -21.12 29.13 15.11
CA GLN A 287 -21.80 27.84 14.97
C GLN A 287 -23.32 28.03 15.12
N GLY A 288 -24.08 27.65 14.09
CA GLY A 288 -25.54 27.79 14.06
C GLY A 288 -26.07 29.17 13.66
N VAL A 289 -25.20 30.09 13.26
CA VAL A 289 -25.59 31.42 12.75
C VAL A 289 -25.63 31.39 11.22
N GLU A 290 -26.77 31.73 10.62
CA GLU A 290 -26.88 31.86 9.16
C GLU A 290 -26.24 33.17 8.70
N ILE A 291 -25.34 33.06 7.71
CA ILE A 291 -24.68 34.20 7.08
C ILE A 291 -25.44 34.62 5.83
N GLU A 292 -25.46 35.93 5.57
CA GLU A 292 -25.99 36.48 4.33
C GLU A 292 -25.07 36.13 3.15
N PRO A 293 -25.60 35.62 2.02
CA PRO A 293 -24.80 35.37 0.83
C PRO A 293 -24.09 36.64 0.35
N VAL A 294 -22.85 36.49 -0.12
CA VAL A 294 -22.09 37.59 -0.70
C VAL A 294 -22.55 37.78 -2.14
N VAL A 295 -23.04 38.98 -2.45
CA VAL A 295 -23.38 39.35 -3.84
C VAL A 295 -22.10 39.67 -4.60
N GLN A 296 -21.92 39.02 -5.76
CA GLN A 296 -20.78 39.18 -6.65
C GLN A 296 -21.26 39.37 -8.09
N GLU A 297 -20.40 39.97 -8.91
CA GLU A 297 -20.62 40.06 -10.35
C GLU A 297 -20.32 38.70 -11.00
N GLU A 298 -21.01 38.40 -12.10
CA GLU A 298 -20.83 37.12 -12.80
C GLU A 298 -19.41 36.94 -13.35
N GLU A 299 -18.76 38.03 -13.75
CA GLU A 299 -17.36 38.02 -14.22
C GLU A 299 -16.38 37.44 -13.18
N GLU A 300 -16.70 37.47 -11.89
CA GLU A 300 -15.86 36.89 -10.83
C GLU A 300 -15.84 35.35 -10.85
N LEU A 301 -16.78 34.72 -11.54
CA LEU A 301 -16.80 33.27 -11.75
C LEU A 301 -15.78 32.83 -12.81
N LEU A 302 -15.41 33.71 -13.75
CA LEU A 302 -14.49 33.38 -14.82
C LEU A 302 -13.13 32.95 -14.28
N GLY A 303 -12.59 31.85 -14.80
CA GLY A 303 -11.33 31.27 -14.37
C GLY A 303 -11.39 30.46 -13.07
N LYS A 304 -12.55 30.38 -12.40
CA LYS A 304 -12.75 29.41 -11.31
C LYS A 304 -12.85 27.99 -11.90
N ILE A 305 -12.53 27.00 -11.09
CA ILE A 305 -12.57 25.58 -11.48
C ILE A 305 -13.78 24.91 -10.83
N LEU A 306 -14.58 24.18 -11.61
CA LEU A 306 -15.73 23.43 -11.12
C LEU A 306 -15.33 22.33 -10.13
N ALA A 307 -16.09 22.21 -9.05
CA ALA A 307 -15.91 21.16 -8.04
C ALA A 307 -16.68 19.87 -8.36
N GLU A 308 -17.82 20.02 -9.03
CA GLU A 308 -18.78 18.96 -9.33
C GLU A 308 -19.18 19.03 -10.81
N ASP A 309 -19.68 17.92 -11.34
CA ASP A 309 -20.22 17.88 -12.69
C ASP A 309 -21.50 18.72 -12.74
N ILE A 310 -21.66 19.50 -13.81
CA ILE A 310 -22.87 20.25 -14.07
C ILE A 310 -23.77 19.37 -14.93
N VAL A 311 -24.90 18.94 -14.37
CA VAL A 311 -25.87 18.07 -15.03
C VAL A 311 -27.18 18.82 -15.23
N ASN A 312 -27.72 18.75 -16.45
CA ASN A 312 -29.09 19.19 -16.67
C ASN A 312 -30.05 18.15 -16.07
N MET A 313 -30.73 18.50 -14.98
CA MET A 313 -31.64 17.60 -14.28
C MET A 313 -32.88 17.18 -15.11
N ALA A 314 -33.23 17.93 -16.16
CA ALA A 314 -34.36 17.61 -17.04
C ALA A 314 -33.98 16.60 -18.13
N THR A 315 -32.76 16.67 -18.67
CA THR A 315 -32.30 15.78 -19.75
C THR A 315 -31.37 14.65 -19.27
N GLY A 316 -30.75 14.81 -18.11
CA GLY A 316 -29.71 13.93 -17.59
C GLY A 316 -28.35 14.10 -18.29
N GLU A 317 -28.20 15.11 -19.14
CA GLU A 317 -26.97 15.37 -19.89
C GLU A 317 -25.95 16.12 -19.03
N ILE A 318 -24.68 15.68 -19.09
CA ILE A 318 -23.55 16.36 -18.46
C ILE A 318 -23.14 17.53 -19.36
N ILE A 319 -23.24 18.74 -18.84
CA ILE A 319 -22.92 19.99 -19.54
C ILE A 319 -21.44 20.33 -19.38
N ALA A 320 -20.89 20.10 -18.19
CA ALA A 320 -19.47 20.28 -17.90
C ALA A 320 -19.03 19.33 -16.80
N ASP A 321 -17.80 18.82 -16.92
CA ASP A 321 -17.22 17.94 -15.92
C ASP A 321 -16.58 18.73 -14.76
N ALA A 322 -16.52 18.09 -13.60
CA ALA A 322 -15.70 18.56 -12.49
C ALA A 322 -14.24 18.72 -12.96
N ASN A 323 -13.56 19.74 -12.41
CA ASN A 323 -12.22 20.19 -12.81
C ASN A 323 -12.14 21.00 -14.12
N GLN A 324 -13.26 21.29 -14.78
CA GLN A 324 -13.27 22.25 -15.90
C GLN A 324 -13.24 23.71 -15.41
N GLU A 325 -12.64 24.58 -16.22
CA GLU A 325 -12.59 26.02 -15.97
C GLU A 325 -13.89 26.69 -16.42
N VAL A 326 -14.40 27.61 -15.59
CA VAL A 326 -15.57 28.41 -15.91
C VAL A 326 -15.16 29.48 -16.92
N THR A 327 -15.57 29.27 -18.17
CA THR A 327 -15.39 30.20 -19.29
C THR A 327 -16.70 30.93 -19.60
N GLN A 328 -16.63 32.00 -20.39
CA GLN A 328 -17.83 32.70 -20.84
C GLN A 328 -18.77 31.77 -21.63
N GLU A 329 -18.19 30.94 -22.51
CA GLU A 329 -18.95 29.96 -23.30
C GLU A 329 -19.72 28.97 -22.41
N LEU A 330 -19.10 28.54 -21.30
CA LEU A 330 -19.76 27.65 -20.34
C LEU A 330 -20.86 28.37 -19.54
N LEU A 331 -20.65 29.62 -19.12
CA LEU A 331 -21.70 30.40 -18.44
C LEU A 331 -22.93 30.60 -19.34
N ASP A 332 -22.72 30.94 -20.60
CA ASP A 332 -23.81 31.10 -21.57
C ASP A 332 -24.61 29.79 -21.72
N LEU A 333 -23.92 28.64 -21.71
CA LEU A 333 -24.54 27.31 -21.76
C LEU A 333 -25.32 26.98 -20.47
N ILE A 334 -24.76 27.31 -19.30
CA ILE A 334 -25.41 27.15 -17.99
C ILE A 334 -26.72 27.95 -17.95
N HIS A 335 -26.71 29.20 -18.41
CA HIS A 335 -27.91 30.05 -18.50
C HIS A 335 -28.94 29.50 -19.49
N ALA A 336 -28.48 29.07 -20.68
CA ALA A 336 -29.36 28.50 -21.70
C ALA A 336 -30.10 27.25 -21.22
N GLN A 337 -29.47 26.47 -20.33
CA GLN A 337 -30.01 25.24 -19.76
C GLN A 337 -30.78 25.49 -18.45
N GLY A 338 -30.85 26.73 -17.97
CA GLY A 338 -31.62 27.12 -16.78
C GLY A 338 -31.03 26.60 -15.46
N ILE A 339 -29.71 26.36 -15.41
CA ILE A 339 -29.04 25.94 -14.18
C ILE A 339 -28.87 27.15 -13.26
N THR A 340 -29.28 27.00 -12.01
CA THR A 340 -29.29 28.09 -11.03
C THR A 340 -28.20 27.97 -9.97
N GLU A 341 -27.47 26.85 -9.92
CA GLU A 341 -26.45 26.62 -8.89
C GLU A 341 -25.21 25.95 -9.49
N ILE A 342 -24.04 26.46 -9.12
CA ILE A 342 -22.75 25.85 -9.45
C ILE A 342 -21.85 25.81 -8.21
N ARG A 343 -20.92 24.84 -8.18
CA ARG A 343 -19.90 24.73 -7.14
C ARG A 343 -18.52 24.77 -7.73
N THR A 344 -17.64 25.58 -7.13
CA THR A 344 -16.23 25.68 -7.54
C THR A 344 -15.30 25.35 -6.40
N ILE A 345 -14.11 24.85 -6.71
CA ILE A 345 -13.07 24.61 -5.72
C ILE A 345 -12.42 25.92 -5.30
N TYR A 346 -11.97 25.98 -4.05
CA TYR A 346 -11.14 27.06 -3.54
C TYR A 346 -9.66 26.66 -3.45
N TYR A 347 -8.79 27.49 -4.01
CA TYR A 347 -7.34 27.42 -3.79
C TYR A 347 -6.72 28.83 -3.83
N ASP A 348 -5.58 29.01 -3.16
CA ASP A 348 -4.91 30.32 -3.00
C ASP A 348 -3.38 30.26 -3.19
N GLU A 349 -2.83 29.10 -3.52
CA GLU A 349 -1.38 28.82 -3.64
C GLU A 349 -0.58 29.07 -2.35
N VAL A 350 -1.25 29.30 -1.22
CA VAL A 350 -0.62 29.54 0.08
C VAL A 350 -1.04 28.46 1.08
N GLY A 351 -2.34 28.31 1.33
CA GLY A 351 -2.91 27.26 2.17
C GLY A 351 -3.44 26.07 1.37
N TYR A 352 -3.94 26.32 0.16
CA TYR A 352 -4.40 25.29 -0.76
C TYR A 352 -3.76 25.51 -2.13
N SER A 353 -2.94 24.55 -2.57
CA SER A 353 -2.27 24.64 -3.87
C SER A 353 -3.11 24.05 -4.98
N SER A 354 -2.94 24.54 -6.21
CA SER A 354 -3.61 24.00 -7.41
C SER A 354 -3.07 22.63 -7.87
N SER A 355 -2.27 21.95 -7.04
CA SER A 355 -1.54 20.74 -7.39
C SER A 355 -2.46 19.61 -7.85
N LEU A 356 -3.58 19.40 -7.13
CA LEU A 356 -4.50 18.32 -7.44
C LEU A 356 -5.33 18.58 -8.71
N THR A 357 -5.74 19.84 -8.95
CA THR A 357 -6.49 20.20 -10.18
C THR A 357 -5.59 20.09 -11.42
N LYS A 358 -4.33 20.54 -11.31
CA LYS A 358 -3.31 20.35 -12.36
C LYS A 358 -2.99 18.89 -12.63
N THR A 359 -3.01 18.05 -11.59
CA THR A 359 -2.78 16.61 -11.74
C THR A 359 -3.95 15.95 -12.46
N LEU A 360 -5.18 16.30 -12.07
CA LEU A 360 -6.40 15.77 -12.68
C LEU A 360 -6.54 16.22 -14.14
N ALA A 361 -6.16 17.46 -14.48
CA ALA A 361 -6.16 17.97 -15.85
C ALA A 361 -5.14 17.27 -16.79
N LEU A 362 -4.11 16.64 -16.24
CA LEU A 362 -3.13 15.85 -17.02
C LEU A 362 -3.56 14.39 -17.20
N ASP A 363 -4.53 13.93 -16.42
CA ASP A 363 -5.06 12.59 -16.47
C ASP A 363 -6.09 12.50 -17.59
N LYS A 364 -5.83 11.64 -18.57
CA LYS A 364 -6.66 11.50 -19.78
C LYS A 364 -7.70 10.39 -19.68
N VAL A 365 -7.85 9.83 -18.49
CA VAL A 365 -8.68 8.66 -18.22
C VAL A 365 -9.93 9.12 -17.50
N ASP A 366 -11.09 8.75 -17.98
CA ASP A 366 -12.36 9.24 -17.40
C ASP A 366 -13.10 8.16 -16.62
N THR A 367 -12.99 6.90 -17.05
CA THR A 367 -13.70 5.78 -16.41
C THR A 367 -12.79 4.92 -15.51
N PRO A 368 -13.34 4.27 -14.46
CA PRO A 368 -12.59 3.32 -13.64
C PRO A 368 -11.97 2.18 -14.45
N GLU A 369 -12.70 1.65 -15.44
CA GLU A 369 -12.28 0.55 -16.29
C GLU A 369 -11.05 0.93 -17.14
N GLU A 370 -11.08 2.11 -17.75
CA GLU A 370 -9.93 2.64 -18.50
C GLU A 370 -8.72 2.88 -17.59
N ALA A 371 -8.94 3.31 -16.35
CA ALA A 371 -7.89 3.54 -15.38
C ALA A 371 -7.19 2.23 -14.98
N ILE A 372 -7.97 1.18 -14.74
CA ILE A 372 -7.46 -0.17 -14.50
C ILE A 372 -6.64 -0.67 -15.69
N ILE A 373 -7.15 -0.47 -16.92
CA ILE A 373 -6.46 -0.85 -18.16
C ILE A 373 -5.15 -0.08 -18.34
N GLU A 374 -5.13 1.23 -18.09
CA GLU A 374 -3.92 2.05 -18.22
C GLU A 374 -2.86 1.64 -17.18
N ILE A 375 -3.26 1.37 -15.94
CA ILE A 375 -2.36 0.81 -14.91
C ILE A 375 -1.81 -0.54 -15.38
N TYR A 376 -2.65 -1.44 -15.89
CA TYR A 376 -2.20 -2.73 -16.41
C TYR A 376 -1.20 -2.57 -17.55
N ARG A 377 -1.50 -1.74 -18.55
CA ARG A 377 -0.62 -1.49 -19.71
C ARG A 377 0.75 -0.94 -19.29
N ARG A 378 0.77 -0.07 -18.29
CA ARG A 378 2.01 0.52 -17.73
C ARG A 378 2.87 -0.52 -17.01
N LEU A 379 2.24 -1.46 -16.30
CA LEU A 379 2.93 -2.50 -15.54
C LEU A 379 3.26 -3.75 -16.37
N ARG A 380 2.50 -4.05 -17.42
CA ARG A 380 2.67 -5.21 -18.30
C ARG A 380 2.53 -4.81 -19.78
N PRO A 381 3.50 -4.05 -20.34
CA PRO A 381 3.38 -3.52 -21.70
C PRO A 381 3.38 -4.60 -22.79
N SER A 382 3.87 -5.80 -22.49
CA SER A 382 3.97 -6.92 -23.45
C SER A 382 2.70 -7.77 -23.56
N ASN A 383 1.73 -7.60 -22.64
CA ASN A 383 0.52 -8.42 -22.61
C ASN A 383 -0.68 -7.57 -23.04
N PRO A 384 -1.57 -8.07 -23.92
CA PRO A 384 -2.78 -7.35 -24.28
C PRO A 384 -3.68 -7.17 -23.04
N PRO A 385 -4.21 -5.97 -22.78
CA PRO A 385 -5.16 -5.75 -21.68
C PRO A 385 -6.57 -6.18 -22.11
N THR A 386 -7.15 -7.17 -21.45
CA THR A 386 -8.61 -7.32 -21.36
C THR A 386 -9.06 -6.76 -20.02
N LEU A 387 -10.29 -6.24 -19.95
CA LEU A 387 -10.80 -5.63 -18.71
C LEU A 387 -10.76 -6.62 -17.54
N GLU A 388 -11.22 -7.85 -17.75
CA GLU A 388 -11.24 -8.89 -16.72
C GLU A 388 -9.84 -9.21 -16.16
N ILE A 389 -8.85 -9.40 -17.05
CA ILE A 389 -7.47 -9.67 -16.64
C ILE A 389 -6.88 -8.47 -15.90
N ALA A 390 -7.17 -7.25 -16.39
CA ALA A 390 -6.68 -6.02 -15.79
C ALA A 390 -7.27 -5.78 -14.40
N THR A 391 -8.58 -6.02 -14.22
CA THR A 391 -9.28 -5.90 -12.93
C THR A 391 -8.74 -6.92 -11.93
N ASN A 392 -8.64 -8.19 -12.30
CA ASN A 392 -8.08 -9.21 -11.42
C ASN A 392 -6.63 -8.89 -11.03
N PHE A 393 -5.82 -8.44 -12.00
CA PHE A 393 -4.47 -7.99 -11.73
C PHE A 393 -4.43 -6.81 -10.76
N PHE A 394 -5.30 -5.80 -10.93
CA PHE A 394 -5.38 -4.64 -10.06
C PHE A 394 -5.78 -5.01 -8.62
N GLU A 395 -6.79 -5.88 -8.46
CA GLU A 395 -7.18 -6.42 -7.15
C GLU A 395 -6.01 -7.14 -6.45
N ASN A 396 -5.26 -7.93 -7.20
CA ASN A 396 -4.09 -8.64 -6.70
C ASN A 396 -2.91 -7.71 -6.33
N LEU A 397 -2.88 -6.47 -6.82
CA LEU A 397 -1.79 -5.54 -6.48
C LEU A 397 -1.87 -5.06 -5.03
N PHE A 398 -3.07 -4.81 -4.49
CA PHE A 398 -3.25 -4.08 -3.23
C PHE A 398 -4.31 -4.65 -2.27
N PHE A 399 -5.33 -5.34 -2.81
CA PHE A 399 -6.56 -5.66 -2.09
C PHE A 399 -6.72 -7.16 -1.82
N ASN A 400 -5.95 -8.01 -2.48
CA ASN A 400 -5.97 -9.47 -2.25
C ASN A 400 -4.98 -9.91 -1.13
N PRO A 401 -5.45 -10.51 -0.03
CA PRO A 401 -4.60 -11.00 1.06
C PRO A 401 -3.57 -12.07 0.66
N ALA A 402 -3.80 -12.79 -0.45
CA ALA A 402 -2.84 -13.77 -0.96
C ALA A 402 -1.55 -13.10 -1.47
N TYR A 403 -1.67 -11.91 -2.05
CA TYR A 403 -0.58 -11.20 -2.74
C TYR A 403 -0.08 -9.96 -1.98
N TYR A 404 -0.91 -9.39 -1.11
CA TYR A 404 -0.61 -8.18 -0.36
C TYR A 404 -0.78 -8.36 1.14
N ASP A 405 0.19 -7.87 1.92
CA ASP A 405 0.16 -7.91 3.39
C ASP A 405 0.99 -6.76 3.97
N LEU A 406 0.35 -5.89 4.75
CA LEU A 406 0.96 -4.82 5.53
C LEU A 406 1.56 -5.34 6.85
N SER A 407 1.17 -6.53 7.31
CA SER A 407 1.25 -6.98 8.69
C SER A 407 0.47 -6.09 9.68
N ARG A 408 0.17 -6.62 10.86
CA ARG A 408 -0.47 -5.86 11.96
C ARG A 408 0.29 -4.58 12.31
N VAL A 409 1.62 -4.63 12.26
CA VAL A 409 2.49 -3.47 12.54
C VAL A 409 2.37 -2.40 11.45
N GLY A 410 2.32 -2.80 10.17
CA GLY A 410 2.15 -1.85 9.08
C GLY A 410 0.77 -1.19 9.09
N ARG A 411 -0.28 -1.96 9.34
CA ARG A 411 -1.65 -1.45 9.55
C ARG A 411 -1.70 -0.46 10.71
N MET A 412 -1.14 -0.81 11.87
CA MET A 412 -1.04 0.10 13.03
C MET A 412 -0.36 1.42 12.66
N LYS A 413 0.77 1.38 11.94
CA LYS A 413 1.50 2.58 11.52
C LYS A 413 0.71 3.46 10.55
N ILE A 414 0.03 2.85 9.58
CA ILE A 414 -0.85 3.57 8.65
C ILE A 414 -1.98 4.24 9.42
N ASN A 415 -2.66 3.50 10.31
CA ASN A 415 -3.77 4.03 11.09
C ASN A 415 -3.33 5.22 11.95
N GLN A 416 -2.23 5.08 12.69
CA GLN A 416 -1.69 6.16 13.52
C GLN A 416 -1.29 7.40 12.70
N LYS A 417 -0.65 7.21 11.55
CA LYS A 417 -0.17 8.34 10.73
C LYS A 417 -1.32 9.08 10.04
N LEU A 418 -2.33 8.35 9.58
CA LEU A 418 -3.49 8.92 8.88
C LEU A 418 -4.62 9.36 9.83
N GLY A 419 -4.55 9.00 11.11
CA GLY A 419 -5.56 9.32 12.12
C GLY A 419 -6.82 8.46 12.01
N VAL A 420 -6.68 7.23 11.52
CA VAL A 420 -7.77 6.26 11.34
C VAL A 420 -7.96 5.47 12.64
N THR A 421 -9.21 5.32 13.07
CA THR A 421 -9.54 4.60 14.31
C THR A 421 -9.58 3.08 14.09
N GLU A 422 -9.50 2.31 15.17
CA GLU A 422 -9.58 0.84 15.09
C GLU A 422 -10.99 0.34 14.68
N GLU A 423 -12.02 1.16 14.90
CA GLU A 423 -13.38 0.93 14.41
C GLU A 423 -13.47 1.06 12.88
N GLU A 424 -12.76 2.03 12.30
CA GLU A 424 -12.68 2.20 10.85
C GLU A 424 -11.81 1.11 10.20
N ALA A 425 -10.68 0.77 10.84
CA ALA A 425 -9.69 -0.15 10.30
C ALA A 425 -9.10 -1.05 11.39
N SER A 426 -9.61 -2.26 11.49
CA SER A 426 -9.05 -3.28 12.38
C SER A 426 -7.59 -3.57 12.06
N LEU A 427 -6.79 -3.86 13.10
CA LEU A 427 -5.39 -4.29 12.95
C LEU A 427 -5.25 -5.61 12.18
N GLU A 428 -6.33 -6.39 12.10
CA GLU A 428 -6.38 -7.65 11.33
C GLU A 428 -6.60 -7.41 9.82
N THR A 429 -7.03 -6.22 9.41
CA THR A 429 -7.11 -5.85 7.99
C THR A 429 -5.71 -5.53 7.47
N THR A 430 -5.04 -6.53 6.92
CA THR A 430 -3.65 -6.40 6.47
C THR A 430 -3.49 -6.06 4.98
N VAL A 431 -4.55 -6.03 4.20
CA VAL A 431 -4.55 -5.45 2.84
C VAL A 431 -4.73 -3.93 2.91
N LEU A 432 -4.41 -3.21 1.84
CA LEU A 432 -4.78 -1.78 1.75
C LEU A 432 -6.28 -1.64 1.58
N ARG A 433 -6.83 -0.52 2.05
CA ARG A 433 -8.18 -0.06 1.73
C ARG A 433 -8.09 1.12 0.78
N LYS A 434 -9.17 1.39 0.05
CA LYS A 434 -9.24 2.53 -0.89
C LYS A 434 -9.02 3.86 -0.15
N GLU A 435 -9.58 3.96 1.05
CA GLU A 435 -9.46 5.09 1.96
C GLU A 435 -8.02 5.30 2.45
N ASP A 436 -7.23 4.23 2.62
CA ASP A 436 -5.84 4.37 3.04
C ASP A 436 -5.02 5.13 1.97
N ILE A 437 -5.24 4.81 0.69
CA ILE A 437 -4.58 5.46 -0.44
C ILE A 437 -5.11 6.89 -0.60
N LEU A 438 -6.43 7.08 -0.50
CA LEU A 438 -7.08 8.40 -0.55
C LEU A 438 -6.52 9.33 0.56
N TYR A 439 -6.54 8.89 1.81
CA TYR A 439 -6.02 9.68 2.94
C TYR A 439 -4.52 9.90 2.86
N THR A 440 -3.77 8.99 2.24
CA THR A 440 -2.34 9.19 1.94
C THR A 440 -2.12 10.35 0.98
N VAL A 441 -2.90 10.42 -0.11
CA VAL A 441 -2.86 11.53 -1.08
C VAL A 441 -3.24 12.84 -0.40
N ARG A 442 -4.32 12.85 0.40
CA ARG A 442 -4.74 14.03 1.18
C ARG A 442 -3.64 14.50 2.13
N TYR A 443 -3.08 13.60 2.93
CA TYR A 443 -1.99 13.93 3.87
C TYR A 443 -0.80 14.53 3.13
N LEU A 444 -0.43 13.98 1.98
CA LEU A 444 0.70 14.46 1.19
C LEU A 444 0.47 15.88 0.63
N LEU A 445 -0.75 16.19 0.17
CA LEU A 445 -1.15 17.53 -0.26
C LEU A 445 -1.12 18.52 0.92
N GLU A 446 -1.71 18.16 2.04
CA GLU A 446 -1.71 18.97 3.26
C GLU A 446 -0.30 19.20 3.82
N LEU A 447 0.58 18.20 3.73
CA LEU A 447 1.99 18.30 4.12
C LEU A 447 2.74 19.28 3.21
N LYS A 448 2.50 19.23 1.90
CA LYS A 448 3.10 20.17 0.94
C LYS A 448 2.70 21.61 1.24
N ASP A 449 1.43 21.83 1.60
CA ASP A 449 0.89 23.17 1.84
C ASP A 449 1.02 23.63 3.31
N GLY A 450 1.76 22.88 4.12
CA GLY A 450 2.17 23.31 5.46
C GLY A 450 1.04 23.31 6.50
N VAL A 451 0.03 22.47 6.32
CA VAL A 451 -1.07 22.33 7.29
C VAL A 451 -0.52 21.87 8.64
N GLN A 452 -0.99 22.51 9.71
CA GLN A 452 -0.55 22.21 11.07
C GLN A 452 -0.84 20.75 11.45
N GLY A 453 0.12 20.10 12.12
CA GLY A 453 0.02 18.69 12.53
C GLY A 453 0.50 17.70 11.46
N ARG A 454 0.81 18.15 10.24
CA ARG A 454 1.46 17.31 9.22
C ARG A 454 2.97 17.47 9.30
N SER A 455 3.69 16.34 9.27
CA SER A 455 5.15 16.32 9.36
C SER A 455 5.75 15.15 8.58
N VAL A 456 6.99 15.37 8.10
CA VAL A 456 7.81 14.33 7.49
C VAL A 456 8.27 13.34 8.55
N ASP A 457 8.51 12.10 8.12
CA ASP A 457 9.01 11.03 8.96
C ASP A 457 10.54 10.98 8.93
N ASP A 458 11.14 10.66 10.08
CA ASP A 458 12.55 10.29 10.14
C ASP A 458 12.70 8.81 9.74
N ILE A 459 13.15 8.60 8.51
CA ILE A 459 13.34 7.27 7.92
C ILE A 459 14.47 6.49 8.60
N ASP A 460 15.42 7.18 9.24
CA ASP A 460 16.55 6.55 9.91
C ASP A 460 16.27 6.21 11.38
N HIS A 461 15.13 6.66 11.90
CA HIS A 461 14.67 6.27 13.22
C HIS A 461 14.48 4.74 13.32
N MET A 462 15.02 4.13 14.37
CA MET A 462 15.03 2.67 14.53
C MET A 462 13.62 2.05 14.62
N SER A 463 12.61 2.79 15.08
CA SER A 463 11.21 2.30 15.05
C SER A 463 10.68 2.13 13.62
N ASN A 464 11.25 2.83 12.65
CA ASN A 464 10.94 2.74 11.21
C ASN A 464 11.81 1.72 10.48
N ARG A 465 12.68 1.04 11.23
CA ARG A 465 13.53 -0.03 10.77
C ARG A 465 13.13 -1.34 11.44
N ARG A 466 13.26 -2.44 10.72
CA ARG A 466 13.03 -3.79 11.23
C ARG A 466 14.22 -4.66 10.85
N VAL A 467 14.57 -5.59 11.74
CA VAL A 467 15.60 -6.59 11.50
C VAL A 467 14.95 -7.81 10.84
N ARG A 468 15.44 -8.17 9.66
CA ARG A 468 15.12 -9.42 8.95
C ARG A 468 16.21 -10.41 9.27
N SER A 469 15.87 -11.45 10.01
CA SER A 469 16.79 -12.54 10.30
C SER A 469 16.75 -13.60 9.20
N VAL A 470 17.64 -14.58 9.28
CA VAL A 470 17.88 -15.60 8.26
C VAL A 470 16.62 -16.34 7.81
N GLY A 471 15.74 -16.71 8.75
CA GLY A 471 14.52 -17.47 8.44
C GLY A 471 13.56 -16.69 7.53
N GLU A 472 13.34 -15.41 7.82
CA GLU A 472 12.46 -14.54 7.02
C GLU A 472 13.05 -14.24 5.63
N LEU A 473 14.39 -14.09 5.55
CA LEU A 473 15.07 -13.90 4.27
C LEU A 473 14.90 -15.12 3.37
N LEU A 474 15.08 -16.33 3.93
CA LEU A 474 14.93 -17.58 3.21
C LEU A 474 13.47 -17.87 2.87
N GLU A 475 12.53 -17.58 3.76
CA GLU A 475 11.09 -17.72 3.51
C GLU A 475 10.67 -16.98 2.23
N ASN A 476 11.12 -15.73 2.08
CA ASN A 476 10.83 -14.92 0.91
C ASN A 476 11.44 -15.51 -0.38
N GLN A 477 12.67 -16.02 -0.33
CA GLN A 477 13.30 -16.65 -1.50
C GLN A 477 12.59 -17.95 -1.90
N TYR A 478 12.21 -18.77 -0.92
CA TYR A 478 11.47 -20.01 -1.15
C TYR A 478 10.11 -19.73 -1.79
N ARG A 479 9.41 -18.69 -1.30
CA ARG A 479 8.13 -18.24 -1.86
C ARG A 479 8.26 -17.80 -3.32
N ILE A 480 9.27 -17.00 -3.65
CA ILE A 480 9.53 -16.58 -5.04
C ILE A 480 9.79 -17.80 -5.94
N GLY A 481 10.54 -18.79 -5.45
CA GLY A 481 10.76 -20.05 -6.17
C GLY A 481 9.46 -20.82 -6.41
N LEU A 482 8.62 -20.95 -5.38
CA LEU A 482 7.33 -21.63 -5.45
C LEU A 482 6.32 -20.95 -6.38
N VAL A 483 6.21 -19.62 -6.36
CA VAL A 483 5.33 -18.88 -7.29
C VAL A 483 5.76 -19.07 -8.75
N ARG A 484 7.07 -19.20 -9.02
CA ARG A 484 7.56 -19.52 -10.37
C ARG A 484 7.18 -20.95 -10.78
N MET A 485 7.26 -21.90 -9.85
CA MET A 485 6.85 -23.29 -10.09
C MET A 485 5.34 -23.41 -10.26
N GLU A 486 4.55 -22.67 -9.48
CA GLU A 486 3.08 -22.65 -9.57
C GLU A 486 2.62 -22.41 -11.00
N ARG A 487 3.17 -21.38 -11.66
CA ARG A 487 2.84 -21.09 -13.05
C ARG A 487 3.14 -22.27 -13.99
N ALA A 488 4.30 -22.89 -13.84
CA ALA A 488 4.69 -24.04 -14.67
C ALA A 488 3.82 -25.28 -14.39
N ILE A 489 3.44 -25.49 -13.12
CA ILE A 489 2.54 -26.58 -12.70
C ILE A 489 1.14 -26.35 -13.29
N LYS A 490 0.60 -25.14 -13.19
CA LYS A 490 -0.70 -24.76 -13.80
C LYS A 490 -0.71 -24.99 -15.30
N GLU A 491 0.31 -24.48 -16.01
CA GLU A 491 0.45 -24.66 -17.45
C GLU A 491 0.55 -26.15 -17.83
N ARG A 492 1.28 -26.96 -17.05
CA ARG A 492 1.43 -28.40 -17.32
C ARG A 492 0.16 -29.20 -17.01
N MET A 493 -0.54 -28.88 -15.94
CA MET A 493 -1.82 -29.50 -15.59
C MET A 493 -2.85 -29.25 -16.69
N SER A 494 -2.94 -28.05 -17.26
CA SER A 494 -3.91 -27.80 -18.34
C SER A 494 -3.55 -28.41 -19.70
N LEU A 495 -2.32 -28.90 -19.88
CA LEU A 495 -1.87 -29.53 -21.14
C LEU A 495 -1.96 -31.06 -21.12
N GLN A 496 -2.02 -31.69 -19.94
CA GLN A 496 -2.02 -33.15 -19.82
C GLN A 496 -3.44 -33.71 -19.78
N ASP A 497 -3.62 -34.91 -20.33
CA ASP A 497 -4.88 -35.63 -20.17
C ASP A 497 -5.08 -36.03 -18.71
N VAL A 498 -6.24 -35.67 -18.17
CA VAL A 498 -6.65 -35.87 -16.78
C VAL A 498 -6.44 -37.32 -16.30
N GLU A 499 -6.63 -38.31 -17.17
CA GLU A 499 -6.46 -39.73 -16.85
C GLU A 499 -5.00 -40.15 -16.60
N THR A 500 -4.06 -39.45 -17.22
CA THR A 500 -2.61 -39.76 -17.15
C THR A 500 -1.86 -38.89 -16.15
N MET A 501 -2.53 -37.90 -15.54
CA MET A 501 -1.89 -37.00 -14.59
C MET A 501 -1.42 -37.73 -13.33
N MET A 502 -0.23 -37.36 -12.89
CA MET A 502 0.39 -37.81 -11.64
C MET A 502 0.90 -36.57 -10.86
N PRO A 503 0.89 -36.61 -9.52
CA PRO A 503 1.33 -35.49 -8.68
C PRO A 503 2.78 -35.05 -8.87
#